data_AF-A0A2A4T1X9-F1
#
_entry.id   AF-A0A2A4T1X9-F1
#
_cell.length_a   1.000
_cell.length_b   1.000
_cell.length_c   1.000
_cell.angle_alpha   90.00
_cell.angle_beta   90.00
_cell.angle_gamma   90.00
#
_symmetry.space_group_name_H-M   'P 1'
#
loop_
_entity.id
_entity.type
_entity.pdbx_description
1 polymer ?
#
loop_
_entity_poly.entity_id
_entity_poly.type
_entity_poly.pdbx_seq_one_letter_code
_entity_poly.pdbx_strand_id
1 'polypeptide(L)'
;MDTKKLIQELNVIFKQRGWELLPEDNNFKDSDWWDGSIIQVDTLYIDRNYIPYGKCRHDFTYSELDNYVMEYIKPICKKYGINGVIVGLCPGAGINYINI
;
A
#
# COMPACT_ATOMS: atom_id res chain seq x y z
N MET A 1 -14.90 -2.41 -9.81
CA MET A 1 -13.63 -3.09 -9.45
C MET A 1 -13.92 -4.06 -8.32
N ASP A 2 -13.41 -5.30 -8.39
CA ASP A 2 -13.56 -6.28 -7.32
C ASP A 2 -12.44 -6.07 -6.29
N THR A 3 -12.72 -5.20 -5.31
CA THR A 3 -11.78 -4.79 -4.26
C THR A 3 -11.30 -5.98 -3.44
N LYS A 4 -12.17 -6.95 -3.15
CA LYS A 4 -11.82 -8.15 -2.37
C LYS A 4 -10.79 -9.00 -3.12
N LYS A 5 -11.02 -9.23 -4.42
CA LYS A 5 -10.08 -9.98 -5.26
C LYS A 5 -8.74 -9.26 -5.44
N LEU A 6 -8.76 -7.93 -5.59
CA LEU A 6 -7.54 -7.13 -5.63
C LEU A 6 -6.72 -7.30 -4.33
N ILE A 7 -7.35 -7.15 -3.17
CA ILE A 7 -6.68 -7.30 -1.86
C ILE A 7 -6.12 -8.72 -1.70
N GLN A 8 -6.86 -9.75 -2.12
CA GLN A 8 -6.37 -11.14 -2.10
C GLN A 8 -5.10 -11.30 -2.95
N GLU A 9 -5.07 -10.74 -4.16
CA GLU A 9 -3.88 -10.81 -5.02
C GLU A 9 -2.71 -10.01 -4.45
N LEU A 10 -2.95 -8.83 -3.86
CA LEU A 10 -1.92 -8.07 -3.15
C LEU A 10 -1.38 -8.87 -1.96
N ASN A 11 -2.25 -9.53 -1.19
CA ASN A 11 -1.85 -10.32 -0.02
C ASN A 11 -0.97 -11.52 -0.38
N VAL A 12 -1.04 -12.05 -1.61
CA VAL A 12 -0.07 -13.03 -2.11
C VAL A 12 1.34 -12.42 -2.14
N ILE A 13 1.48 -11.19 -2.64
CA ILE A 13 2.76 -10.47 -2.68
C ILE A 13 3.26 -10.17 -1.26
N PHE A 14 2.39 -9.62 -0.41
CA PHE A 14 2.76 -9.26 0.96
C PHE A 14 3.25 -10.49 1.73
N LYS A 15 2.56 -11.64 1.59
CA LYS A 15 3.01 -12.91 2.18
C LYS A 15 4.37 -13.36 1.66
N GLN A 16 4.61 -13.30 0.35
CA GLN A 16 5.90 -13.68 -0.24
C GLN A 16 7.06 -12.81 0.23
N ARG A 17 6.77 -11.55 0.57
CA ARG A 17 7.75 -10.55 1.02
C ARG A 17 7.93 -10.49 2.53
N GLY A 18 7.13 -11.23 3.29
CA GLY A 18 7.12 -11.17 4.75
C GLY A 18 6.58 -9.85 5.29
N TRP A 19 5.66 -9.21 4.56
CA TRP A 19 4.95 -8.00 4.96
C TRP A 19 3.64 -8.37 5.69
N GLU A 20 3.06 -7.41 6.42
CA GLU A 20 1.80 -7.62 7.13
C GLU A 20 0.63 -7.61 6.14
N LEU A 21 -0.28 -8.57 6.25
CA LEU A 21 -1.37 -8.70 5.27
C LEU A 21 -2.35 -7.53 5.38
N LEU A 22 -2.77 -7.03 4.22
CA LEU A 22 -3.81 -6.04 4.09
C LEU A 22 -5.17 -6.61 4.56
N PRO A 23 -6.01 -5.81 5.23
CA PRO A 23 -7.31 -6.26 5.72
C PRO A 23 -8.27 -6.60 4.58
N GLU A 24 -8.84 -7.81 4.59
CA GLU A 24 -9.67 -8.33 3.48
C GLU A 24 -10.96 -7.54 3.23
N ASP A 25 -11.54 -6.94 4.28
CA ASP A 25 -12.83 -6.26 4.20
C ASP A 25 -12.73 -4.77 3.87
N ASN A 26 -11.55 -4.26 3.48
CA ASN A 26 -11.34 -2.81 3.27
C ASN A 26 -11.91 -2.01 4.47
N ASN A 27 -11.75 -2.57 5.68
CA ASN A 27 -12.35 -2.03 6.89
C ASN A 27 -11.64 -0.73 7.25
N PHE A 28 -12.29 0.38 6.93
CA PHE A 28 -12.05 1.65 7.58
C PHE A 28 -12.37 1.44 9.06
N LYS A 29 -11.35 1.29 9.91
CA LYS A 29 -11.58 1.64 11.31
C LYS A 29 -11.74 3.15 11.31
N ASP A 30 -12.87 3.63 11.83
CA ASP A 30 -13.14 5.04 12.18
C ASP A 30 -12.10 5.49 13.19
N SER A 31 -10.91 5.71 12.68
CA SER A 31 -9.73 6.12 13.37
C SER A 31 -9.36 7.41 12.67
N ASP A 32 -9.14 8.47 13.44
CA ASP A 32 -8.55 9.74 12.98
C ASP A 32 -7.16 9.55 12.28
N TRP A 33 -6.72 8.29 12.15
CA TRP A 33 -5.44 7.77 11.74
C TRP A 33 -5.71 6.59 10.80
N TRP A 34 -5.22 6.64 9.56
CA TRP A 34 -5.36 5.54 8.63
C TRP A 34 -4.58 4.30 9.11
N ASP A 35 -5.30 3.26 9.53
CA ASP A 35 -4.77 1.90 9.70
C ASP A 35 -5.26 1.05 8.51
N GLY A 36 -4.42 0.84 7.50
CA GLY A 36 -4.74 -0.10 6.42
C GLY A 36 -4.26 0.26 5.03
N SER A 37 -4.58 -0.63 4.09
CA SER A 37 -4.70 -0.25 2.68
C SER A 37 -6.14 0.10 2.35
N ILE A 38 -6.36 1.23 1.70
CA ILE A 38 -7.69 1.71 1.30
C ILE A 38 -7.74 1.77 -0.21
N ILE A 39 -8.83 1.35 -0.83
CA ILE A 39 -9.05 1.66 -2.26
C ILE A 39 -10.18 2.66 -2.37
N GLN A 40 -9.85 3.87 -2.83
CA GLN A 40 -10.83 4.90 -3.12
C GLN A 40 -10.87 5.15 -4.62
N VAL A 41 -11.99 4.80 -5.25
CA VAL A 41 -12.27 4.97 -6.69
C VAL A 41 -11.28 4.22 -7.59
N ASP A 42 -10.11 4.81 -7.83
CA ASP A 42 -9.02 4.35 -8.70
C ASP A 42 -7.64 4.51 -8.04
N THR A 43 -7.61 4.84 -6.75
CA THR A 43 -6.39 5.08 -5.98
C THR A 43 -6.26 4.03 -4.87
N LEU A 44 -5.13 3.32 -4.87
CA LEU A 44 -4.75 2.39 -3.81
C LEU A 44 -3.91 3.14 -2.79
N TYR A 45 -4.33 3.10 -1.55
CA TYR A 45 -3.60 3.63 -0.43
C TYR A 45 -3.00 2.47 0.34
N ILE A 46 -1.77 2.61 0.81
CA ILE A 46 -1.08 1.62 1.62
C ILE A 46 -0.41 2.33 2.79
N ASP A 47 -0.80 1.98 4.00
CA ASP A 47 -0.08 2.39 5.19
C ASP A 47 1.27 1.66 5.27
N ARG A 48 2.35 2.43 5.44
CA ARG A 48 3.70 1.91 5.61
C ARG A 48 3.85 1.04 6.85
N ASN A 49 2.93 1.06 7.82
CA ASN A 49 2.95 0.11 8.93
C ASN A 49 2.86 -1.35 8.46
N TYR A 50 2.21 -1.59 7.31
CA TYR A 50 2.11 -2.94 6.73
C TYR A 50 3.42 -3.41 6.07
N ILE A 51 4.39 -2.50 5.91
CA ILE A 51 5.65 -2.77 5.23
C ILE A 51 6.80 -2.41 6.18
N PRO A 52 7.64 -3.37 6.60
CA PRO A 52 8.61 -3.16 7.67
C PRO A 52 9.84 -2.34 7.23
N TYR A 53 9.63 -1.10 6.81
CA TYR A 53 10.67 -0.15 6.39
C TYR A 53 11.70 0.09 7.47
N GLY A 54 11.34 -0.08 8.76
CA GLY A 54 12.20 0.22 9.91
C GLY A 54 13.58 -0.45 9.86
N LYS A 55 13.70 -1.61 9.19
CA LYS A 55 15.00 -2.29 9.00
C LYS A 55 15.89 -1.68 7.92
N CYS A 56 15.32 -0.85 7.03
CA CYS A 56 15.99 -0.32 5.84
C CYS A 56 16.04 1.22 5.83
N ARG A 57 15.39 1.92 6.78
CA ARG A 57 15.34 3.40 6.80
C ARG A 57 16.69 4.10 7.02
N HIS A 58 17.70 3.38 7.50
CA HIS A 58 19.05 3.96 7.66
C HIS A 58 19.80 4.07 6.33
N ASP A 59 19.44 3.25 5.35
CA ASP A 59 20.13 3.13 4.06
C ASP A 59 19.33 3.73 2.90
N PHE A 60 18.01 3.90 3.07
CA PHE A 60 17.11 4.34 2.00
C PHE A 60 16.12 5.39 2.49
N THR A 61 15.80 6.33 1.60
CA THR A 61 14.71 7.29 1.79
C THR A 61 13.36 6.60 1.69
N TYR A 62 12.31 7.22 2.25
CA TYR A 62 10.94 6.73 2.08
C TYR A 62 10.53 6.60 0.60
N SER A 63 10.98 7.54 -0.25
CA SER A 63 10.65 7.51 -1.67
C SER A 63 11.24 6.28 -2.36
N GLU A 64 12.48 5.91 -2.04
CA GLU A 64 13.13 4.70 -2.57
C GLU A 64 12.44 3.43 -2.08
N LEU A 65 12.05 3.37 -0.80
CA LEU A 65 11.32 2.24 -0.24
C LEU A 65 9.91 2.11 -0.85
N ASP A 66 9.21 3.22 -1.04
CA ASP A 66 7.90 3.24 -1.70
C ASP A 66 8.01 2.80 -3.17
N ASN A 67 9.04 3.25 -3.89
CA ASN A 67 9.30 2.81 -5.27
C ASN A 67 9.59 1.31 -5.34
N TYR A 68 10.36 0.77 -4.39
CA TYR A 68 10.60 -0.67 -4.31
C TYR A 68 9.30 -1.47 -4.10
N VAL A 69 8.39 -0.99 -3.25
CA VAL A 69 7.06 -1.61 -3.08
C VAL A 69 6.27 -1.56 -4.39
N MET A 70 6.31 -0.44 -5.09
CA MET A 70 5.62 -0.24 -6.37
C MET A 70 6.04 -1.24 -7.44
N GLU A 71 7.31 -1.64 -7.50
CA GLU A 71 7.78 -2.65 -8.46
C GLU A 71 6.96 -3.96 -8.37
N TYR A 72 6.47 -4.30 -7.18
CA TYR A 72 5.69 -5.53 -6.97
C TYR A 72 4.20 -5.35 -7.20
N ILE A 73 3.62 -4.25 -6.72
CA ILE A 73 2.16 -4.08 -6.72
C ILE A 73 1.64 -3.46 -8.02
N LYS A 74 2.50 -2.79 -8.81
CA LYS A 74 2.14 -2.11 -10.06
C LYS A 74 1.45 -3.02 -11.09
N PRO A 75 1.87 -4.28 -11.33
CA PRO A 75 1.16 -5.18 -12.24
C PRO A 75 -0.30 -5.45 -11.82
N ILE A 76 -0.54 -5.64 -10.52
CA ILE A 76 -1.89 -5.84 -9.98
C ILE A 76 -2.69 -4.53 -10.11
N CYS A 77 -2.10 -3.39 -9.76
CA CYS A 77 -2.75 -2.09 -9.91
C CYS A 77 -3.23 -1.85 -11.36
N LYS A 78 -2.37 -2.12 -12.36
CA LYS A 78 -2.73 -2.03 -13.78
C LYS A 78 -3.86 -2.97 -14.19
N LYS A 79 -3.82 -4.22 -13.73
CA LYS A 79 -4.85 -5.23 -14.01
C LYS A 79 -6.24 -4.80 -13.53
N TYR A 80 -6.30 -4.04 -12.44
CA TYR A 80 -7.56 -3.61 -11.82
C TYR A 80 -7.96 -2.16 -12.13
N GLY A 81 -7.17 -1.44 -12.95
CA GLY A 81 -7.47 -0.06 -13.33
C GLY A 81 -7.22 0.96 -12.21
N ILE A 82 -6.27 0.68 -11.33
CA ILE A 82 -5.77 1.64 -10.34
C ILE A 82 -4.81 2.61 -11.04
N ASN A 83 -5.09 3.90 -10.99
CA ASN A 83 -4.33 4.96 -11.64
C ASN A 83 -3.26 5.58 -10.72
N GLY A 84 -3.47 5.50 -9.40
CA GLY A 84 -2.56 6.07 -8.41
C GLY A 84 -2.35 5.13 -7.23
N VAL A 85 -1.14 5.15 -6.68
CA VAL A 85 -0.85 4.54 -5.38
C VAL A 85 -0.33 5.61 -4.44
N ILE A 86 -0.88 5.66 -3.23
CA ILE A 86 -0.41 6.52 -2.17
C ILE A 86 0.16 5.64 -1.07
N VAL A 87 1.44 5.84 -0.77
CA VAL A 87 2.11 5.17 0.33
C VAL A 87 2.45 6.23 1.38
N GLY A 88 2.00 6.01 2.62
CA GLY A 88 2.09 7.03 3.66
C GLY A 88 2.09 6.45 5.06
N LEU A 89 2.55 7.27 6.01
CA LEU A 89 2.16 7.16 7.41
C LEU A 89 1.10 8.24 7.65
N CYS A 90 0.35 8.15 8.75
CA CYS A 90 -0.69 9.09 9.21
C CYS A 90 -0.55 10.57 8.73
N PRO A 91 -1.67 11.32 8.58
CA PRO A 91 -1.62 12.69 8.05
C PRO A 91 -0.64 13.57 8.83
N GLY A 92 0.43 14.02 8.15
CA GLY A 92 1.53 14.79 8.73
C GLY A 92 2.91 14.15 8.56
N ALA A 93 2.99 12.84 8.33
CA ALA A 93 4.21 12.15 7.94
C ALA A 93 4.24 11.96 6.42
N GLY A 94 5.36 12.32 5.77
CA GLY A 94 5.48 12.48 4.32
C GLY A 94 4.72 11.45 3.48
N ILE A 95 3.76 11.93 2.69
CA ILE A 95 2.93 11.14 1.78
C ILE A 95 3.64 11.09 0.43
N ASN A 96 3.70 9.91 -0.20
CA ASN A 96 4.22 9.77 -1.55
C ASN A 96 3.11 9.29 -2.50
N TYR A 97 2.85 10.08 -3.55
CA TYR A 97 1.88 9.75 -4.60
C TYR A 97 2.61 9.24 -5.84
N ILE A 98 2.22 8.07 -6.33
CA ILE A 98 2.89 7.39 -7.44
C ILE A 98 1.86 7.07 -8.52
N ASN A 99 2.04 7.63 -9.72
CA ASN A 99 1.23 7.31 -10.90
C ASN A 99 1.58 5.91 -11.44
N ILE A 100 0.56 5.15 -11.82
CA ILE A 100 0.69 3.77 -12.34
C ILE A 100 0.91 3.72 -13.86
#